data_AF-A0A6I3F9N6-F1
#
_entry.id   AF-A0A6I3F9N6-F1
#
_cell.length_a   1.000
_cell.length_b   1.000
_cell.length_c   1.000
_cell.angle_alpha   90.00
_cell.angle_beta   90.00
_cell.angle_gamma   90.00
#
_symmetry.space_group_name_H-M   'P 1'
#
loop_
_entity.id
_entity.type
_entity.pdbx_description
1 polymer ?
#
loop_
_entity_poly.entity_id
_entity_poly.type
_entity_poly.pdbx_seq_one_letter_code
_entity_poly.pdbx_strand_id
1 'polypeptide(L)'
;MAKGNRVRYSRWDGSQVGFDMDAGDIFGDLTDDLLYHGDLNAALRRMMQTGFETPDGQQMKGLRDMLEDLRRKRREALENNDLGGVFDDIARGLREVVETERDAIEELAREARESGDARRQELTDEVAAERNVALDLLSPDLAGMVRDLQNYDFTSSEAREQFEALVDKLREQLMQQYVDQMSGAVEGMTPEDMSRMKDMFAELNDMLAARQRGEEPDFDGFMERFGDFFPENPQNLDELLEVMARRMAAAQAMLNSMT
;
A
#
# COMPACT_ATOMS: atom_id res chain seq x y z
N MET A 1 -15.55 22.65 1.24
CA MET A 1 -16.53 21.56 1.08
C MET A 1 -16.20 20.79 -0.20
N ALA A 2 -15.41 19.71 -0.10
CA ALA A 2 -15.08 18.84 -1.22
C ALA A 2 -15.87 17.54 -1.09
N LYS A 3 -16.74 17.25 -2.06
CA LYS A 3 -17.50 15.99 -2.16
C LYS A 3 -16.59 14.90 -2.71
N GLY A 4 -16.20 13.93 -1.89
CA GLY A 4 -15.48 12.74 -2.34
C GLY A 4 -16.37 11.86 -3.21
N ASN A 5 -15.98 11.68 -4.48
CA ASN A 5 -16.71 10.85 -5.44
C ASN A 5 -16.38 9.36 -5.18
N ARG A 6 -17.24 8.64 -4.44
CA ARG A 6 -17.13 7.17 -4.29
C ARG A 6 -17.67 6.49 -5.54
N VAL A 7 -16.78 5.99 -6.39
CA VAL A 7 -17.16 5.12 -7.52
C VAL A 7 -17.34 3.71 -6.99
N ARG A 8 -18.57 3.18 -7.07
CA ARG A 8 -18.91 1.82 -6.67
C ARG A 8 -19.01 0.96 -7.93
N TYR A 9 -18.08 0.04 -8.09
CA TYR A 9 -18.14 -0.95 -9.17
C TYR A 9 -19.15 -2.04 -8.81
N SER A 10 -20.09 -2.31 -9.72
CA SER A 10 -21.05 -3.41 -9.62
C SER A 10 -20.91 -4.31 -10.84
N ARG A 11 -21.25 -5.59 -10.70
CA ARG A 11 -21.27 -6.52 -11.84
C ARG A 11 -22.40 -6.13 -12.79
N TRP A 12 -22.11 -6.18 -14.09
CA TRP A 12 -23.03 -5.83 -15.17
C TRP A 12 -24.28 -6.72 -15.14
N ASP A 13 -25.42 -6.13 -14.77
CA ASP A 13 -26.71 -6.81 -14.64
C ASP A 13 -27.69 -6.48 -15.78
N GLY A 14 -27.22 -5.77 -16.81
CA GLY A 14 -28.01 -5.38 -17.98
C GLY A 14 -29.05 -4.29 -17.72
N SER A 15 -29.14 -3.77 -16.50
CA SER A 15 -30.09 -2.70 -16.14
C SER A 15 -29.52 -1.28 -16.28
N GLN A 16 -28.23 -1.17 -16.61
CA GLN A 16 -27.51 0.09 -16.76
C GLN A 16 -27.83 0.73 -18.12
N VAL A 17 -29.02 1.30 -18.23
CA VAL A 17 -29.42 2.15 -19.36
C VAL A 17 -28.85 3.55 -19.15
N GLY A 18 -27.85 3.90 -19.97
CA GLY A 18 -27.16 5.19 -19.91
C GLY A 18 -26.41 5.56 -21.19
N PHE A 19 -26.65 4.84 -22.27
CA PHE A 19 -26.28 5.26 -23.62
C PHE A 19 -27.57 5.39 -24.42
N ASP A 20 -28.41 6.37 -24.07
CA ASP A 20 -29.41 6.87 -25.02
C ASP A 20 -28.65 7.62 -26.13
N MET A 21 -27.99 6.84 -26.98
CA MET A 21 -27.64 7.30 -28.31
C MET A 21 -28.92 7.15 -29.12
N ASP A 22 -29.63 8.25 -29.40
CA ASP A 22 -30.75 8.19 -30.34
C ASP A 22 -30.17 7.71 -31.67
N ALA A 23 -30.74 6.63 -32.21
CA ALA A 23 -30.27 6.01 -33.43
C ALA A 23 -30.26 7.00 -34.61
N GLY A 24 -31.01 8.11 -34.51
CA GLY A 24 -31.01 9.21 -35.48
C GLY A 24 -29.70 10.01 -35.58
N ASP A 25 -28.97 10.20 -34.48
CA ASP A 25 -27.79 11.09 -34.44
C ASP A 25 -26.55 10.50 -35.13
N ILE A 26 -26.57 9.18 -35.32
CA ILE A 26 -25.52 8.41 -35.99
C ILE A 26 -25.56 8.62 -37.52
N PHE A 27 -26.70 9.03 -38.09
CA PHE A 27 -26.89 9.05 -39.56
C PHE A 27 -26.33 10.28 -40.28
N GLY A 28 -25.95 11.36 -39.59
CA GLY A 28 -25.42 12.58 -40.21
C GLY A 28 -24.08 12.36 -40.92
N ASP A 29 -23.06 11.94 -40.16
CA ASP A 29 -21.70 11.71 -40.68
C ASP A 29 -21.56 10.43 -41.51
N LEU A 30 -22.48 9.48 -41.33
CA LEU A 30 -22.48 8.21 -42.05
C LEU A 30 -22.84 8.34 -43.53
N THR A 31 -23.59 9.39 -43.89
CA THR A 31 -24.13 9.54 -45.24
C THR A 31 -23.09 10.05 -46.24
N ASP A 32 -22.13 10.87 -45.80
CA ASP A 32 -21.08 11.41 -46.67
C ASP A 32 -20.03 10.34 -47.05
N ASP A 33 -19.72 9.38 -46.17
CA ASP A 33 -18.70 8.35 -46.40
C ASP A 33 -19.26 7.07 -47.07
N LEU A 34 -20.57 6.82 -46.95
CA LEU A 34 -21.28 5.73 -47.66
C LEU A 34 -21.24 5.91 -49.17
N LEU A 35 -21.20 7.15 -49.66
CA LEU A 35 -21.20 7.48 -51.09
C LEU A 35 -19.86 7.21 -51.79
N TYR A 36 -18.73 7.15 -51.06
CA TYR A 36 -17.41 7.08 -51.69
C TYR A 36 -16.72 5.71 -51.54
N HIS A 37 -16.94 4.96 -50.46
CA HIS A 37 -16.20 3.71 -50.20
C HIS A 37 -17.01 2.48 -49.74
N GLY A 38 -18.33 2.61 -49.51
CA GLY A 38 -19.24 1.46 -49.44
C GLY A 38 -19.04 0.45 -48.31
N ASP A 39 -18.16 0.69 -47.33
CA ASP A 39 -17.97 -0.21 -46.19
C ASP A 39 -18.20 0.52 -44.86
N LEU A 40 -19.42 0.37 -44.36
CA LEU A 40 -19.88 0.82 -43.05
C LEU A 40 -18.95 0.34 -41.91
N ASN A 41 -18.39 -0.86 -42.03
CA ASN A 41 -17.49 -1.39 -41.00
C ASN A 41 -16.15 -0.66 -41.00
N ALA A 42 -15.69 -0.17 -42.14
CA ALA A 42 -14.46 0.61 -42.25
C ALA A 42 -14.62 2.00 -41.62
N ALA A 43 -15.78 2.64 -41.82
CA ALA A 43 -16.13 3.92 -41.21
C ALA A 43 -16.25 3.79 -39.68
N LEU A 44 -17.00 2.80 -39.19
CA LEU A 44 -17.11 2.52 -37.75
C LEU A 44 -15.76 2.19 -37.10
N ARG A 45 -14.91 1.42 -37.78
CA ARG A 45 -13.57 1.10 -37.29
C ARG A 45 -12.68 2.34 -37.21
N ARG A 46 -12.77 3.24 -38.18
CA ARG A 46 -12.02 4.50 -38.20
C ARG A 46 -12.51 5.44 -37.08
N MET A 47 -13.82 5.56 -36.92
CA MET A 47 -14.46 6.31 -35.85
C MET A 47 -14.02 5.82 -34.47
N MET A 48 -14.01 4.50 -34.23
CA MET A 48 -13.49 3.94 -32.98
C MET A 48 -11.99 4.14 -32.78
N GLN A 49 -11.20 4.18 -33.85
CA GLN A 49 -9.74 4.35 -33.76
C GLN A 49 -9.31 5.79 -33.49
N THR A 50 -9.97 6.76 -34.13
CA THR A 50 -9.57 8.17 -34.13
C THR A 50 -10.47 9.04 -33.25
N GLY A 51 -11.64 8.53 -32.85
CA GLY A 51 -12.66 9.32 -32.19
C GLY A 51 -13.55 10.06 -33.19
N PHE A 52 -14.54 10.78 -32.67
CA PHE A 52 -15.47 11.58 -33.47
C PHE A 52 -15.96 12.78 -32.67
N GLU A 53 -16.52 13.76 -33.35
CA GLU A 53 -17.13 14.92 -32.72
C GLU A 53 -18.64 14.70 -32.62
N THR A 54 -19.18 14.85 -31.42
CA THR A 54 -20.62 14.79 -31.19
C THR A 54 -21.25 16.10 -31.70
N PRO A 55 -22.49 16.11 -32.21
CA PRO A 55 -23.16 17.33 -32.68
C PRO A 55 -23.18 18.50 -31.68
N ASP A 56 -23.06 18.20 -30.38
CA ASP A 56 -22.91 19.18 -29.29
C ASP A 56 -21.50 19.80 -29.19
N GLY A 57 -20.61 19.54 -30.16
CA GLY A 57 -19.22 19.99 -30.19
C GLY A 57 -18.29 19.25 -29.22
N GLN A 58 -18.73 18.13 -28.65
CA GLN A 58 -17.93 17.34 -27.71
C GLN A 58 -17.09 16.30 -28.46
N GLN A 59 -15.77 16.41 -28.33
CA GLN A 59 -14.84 15.45 -28.93
C GLN A 59 -14.80 14.15 -28.11
N MET A 60 -15.30 13.06 -28.69
CA MET A 60 -15.18 11.72 -28.15
C MET A 60 -13.80 11.15 -28.50
N LYS A 61 -13.01 10.83 -27.48
CA LYS A 61 -11.66 10.25 -27.64
C LYS A 61 -11.72 8.89 -28.33
N GLY A 62 -10.81 8.66 -29.28
CA GLY A 62 -10.66 7.35 -29.91
C GLY A 62 -9.95 6.34 -29.01
N LEU A 63 -9.97 5.06 -29.41
CA LEU A 63 -9.22 3.99 -28.74
C LEU A 63 -7.72 4.29 -28.68
N ARG A 64 -7.15 4.99 -29.67
CA ARG A 64 -5.73 5.40 -29.64
C ARG A 64 -5.45 6.37 -28.50
N ASP A 65 -6.28 7.40 -28.37
CA ASP A 65 -6.13 8.42 -27.34
C ASP A 65 -6.38 7.84 -25.95
N MET A 66 -7.34 6.91 -25.82
CA MET A 66 -7.58 6.19 -24.57
C MET A 66 -6.38 5.28 -24.21
N LEU A 67 -5.79 4.58 -25.18
CA LEU A 67 -4.58 3.78 -24.95
C LEU A 67 -3.37 4.64 -24.61
N GLU A 68 -3.25 5.82 -25.20
CA GLU A 68 -2.21 6.79 -24.89
C GLU A 68 -2.39 7.38 -23.49
N ASP A 69 -3.61 7.79 -23.13
CA ASP A 69 -3.98 8.20 -21.78
C ASP A 69 -3.72 7.08 -20.76
N LEU A 70 -4.03 5.82 -21.10
CA LEU A 70 -3.77 4.67 -20.22
C LEU A 70 -2.26 4.40 -20.06
N ARG A 71 -1.48 4.51 -21.14
CA ARG A 71 -0.01 4.41 -21.08
C ARG A 71 0.60 5.55 -20.28
N ARG A 72 0.07 6.77 -20.42
CA ARG A 72 0.49 7.94 -19.64
C ARG A 72 0.16 7.73 -18.16
N LYS A 73 -1.08 7.36 -17.82
CA LYS A 73 -1.48 7.02 -16.45
C LYS A 73 -0.67 5.86 -15.87
N ARG A 74 -0.31 4.85 -16.68
CA ARG A 74 0.58 3.77 -16.26
C ARG A 74 1.99 4.30 -15.98
N ARG A 75 2.54 5.17 -16.82
CA ARG A 75 3.84 5.80 -16.58
C ARG A 75 3.80 6.68 -15.34
N GLU A 76 2.81 7.55 -15.21
CA GLU A 76 2.61 8.38 -14.02
C GLU A 76 2.42 7.53 -12.75
N ALA A 77 1.72 6.39 -12.84
CA ALA A 77 1.59 5.47 -11.71
C ALA A 77 2.89 4.72 -11.42
N LEU A 78 3.72 4.42 -12.43
CA LEU A 78 5.04 3.81 -12.23
C LEU A 78 6.04 4.84 -11.69
N GLU A 79 6.02 6.08 -12.19
CA GLU A 79 6.81 7.22 -11.70
C GLU A 79 6.38 7.63 -10.28
N ASN A 80 5.07 7.59 -9.96
CA ASN A 80 4.56 7.87 -8.62
C ASN A 80 4.64 6.66 -7.67
N ASN A 81 4.78 5.43 -8.18
CA ASN A 81 5.23 4.27 -7.39
C ASN A 81 6.76 4.13 -7.38
N ASP A 82 7.48 5.02 -8.08
CA ASP A 82 8.92 5.25 -7.95
C ASP A 82 9.21 6.13 -6.73
N LEU A 83 8.57 5.78 -5.61
CA LEU A 83 9.03 6.10 -4.25
C LEU A 83 10.39 5.41 -3.95
N GLY A 84 11.01 4.81 -4.96
CA GLY A 84 12.10 3.85 -4.89
C GLY A 84 13.49 4.43 -4.74
N GLY A 85 13.74 5.74 -4.86
CA GLY A 85 15.13 6.26 -4.79
C GLY A 85 15.86 5.82 -3.52
N VAL A 86 15.27 6.07 -2.34
CA VAL A 86 15.93 5.76 -1.07
C VAL A 86 15.90 4.26 -0.75
N PHE A 87 14.81 3.56 -1.05
CA PHE A 87 14.72 2.11 -0.84
C PHE A 87 15.62 1.32 -1.80
N ASP A 88 15.77 1.78 -3.05
CA ASP A 88 16.71 1.20 -4.02
C ASP A 88 18.15 1.48 -3.63
N ASP A 89 18.44 2.65 -3.07
CA ASP A 89 19.75 2.96 -2.51
C ASP A 89 20.05 2.05 -1.31
N ILE A 90 19.06 1.78 -0.44
CA ILE A 90 19.21 0.80 0.65
C ILE A 90 19.42 -0.61 0.09
N ALA A 91 18.63 -1.04 -0.89
CA ALA A 91 18.77 -2.35 -1.52
C ALA A 91 20.12 -2.50 -2.26
N ARG A 92 20.64 -1.42 -2.85
CA ARG A 92 21.99 -1.38 -3.42
C ARG A 92 23.05 -1.47 -2.32
N GLY A 93 22.89 -0.73 -1.23
CA GLY A 93 23.78 -0.81 -0.07
C GLY A 93 23.82 -2.20 0.55
N LEU A 94 22.69 -2.89 0.67
CA LEU A 94 22.67 -4.26 1.20
C LEU A 94 23.39 -5.25 0.28
N ARG A 95 23.33 -5.06 -1.04
CA ARG A 95 24.15 -5.85 -1.97
C ARG A 95 25.64 -5.57 -1.77
N GLU A 96 26.02 -4.31 -1.55
CA GLU A 96 27.41 -3.93 -1.26
C GLU A 96 27.92 -4.52 0.07
N VAL A 97 27.06 -4.61 1.08
CA VAL A 97 27.35 -5.35 2.33
C VAL A 97 27.65 -6.82 2.05
N VAL A 98 26.83 -7.48 1.21
CA VAL A 98 27.04 -8.89 0.85
C VAL A 98 28.37 -9.07 0.10
N GLU A 99 28.70 -8.18 -0.83
CA GLU A 99 29.99 -8.24 -1.53
C GLU A 99 31.17 -8.01 -0.56
N THR A 100 31.05 -7.05 0.36
CA THR A 100 32.06 -6.79 1.40
C THR A 100 32.27 -8.01 2.32
N GLU A 101 31.19 -8.71 2.67
CA GLU A 101 31.27 -9.95 3.44
C GLU A 101 31.93 -11.09 2.64
N ARG A 102 31.60 -11.22 1.35
CA ARG A 102 32.24 -12.22 0.46
C ARG A 102 33.74 -11.97 0.35
N ASP A 103 34.14 -10.73 0.15
CA ASP A 103 35.55 -10.34 0.07
C ASP A 103 36.29 -10.69 1.38
N ALA A 104 35.67 -10.44 2.54
CA ALA A 104 36.25 -10.78 3.83
C ALA A 104 36.36 -12.30 4.06
N ILE A 105 35.37 -13.08 3.62
CA ILE A 105 35.43 -14.55 3.66
C ILE A 105 36.56 -15.07 2.76
N GLU A 106 36.72 -14.49 1.56
CA GLU A 106 37.79 -14.87 0.65
C GLU A 106 39.16 -14.56 1.25
N GLU A 107 39.33 -13.38 1.84
CA GLU A 107 40.58 -12.98 2.49
C GLU A 107 40.90 -13.94 3.66
N LEU A 108 39.93 -14.26 4.51
CA LEU A 108 40.09 -15.23 5.59
C LEU A 108 40.57 -16.60 5.07
N ALA A 109 39.98 -17.07 3.96
CA ALA A 109 40.39 -18.33 3.33
C ALA A 109 41.81 -18.25 2.74
N ARG A 110 42.17 -17.11 2.14
CA ARG A 110 43.51 -16.86 1.61
C ARG A 110 44.57 -16.85 2.72
N GLU A 111 44.33 -16.14 3.80
CA GLU A 111 45.22 -16.10 4.97
C GLU A 111 45.45 -17.50 5.56
N ALA A 112 44.40 -18.34 5.62
CA ALA A 112 44.52 -19.72 6.06
C ALA A 112 45.42 -20.55 5.11
N ARG A 113 45.27 -20.37 3.79
CA ARG A 113 46.13 -21.02 2.77
C ARG A 113 47.60 -20.60 2.88
N GLU A 114 47.84 -19.34 3.20
CA GLU A 114 49.20 -18.81 3.38
C GLU A 114 49.83 -19.24 4.71
N SER A 115 49.02 -19.60 5.72
CA SER A 115 49.53 -19.99 7.04
C SER A 115 50.28 -21.34 7.07
N GLY A 116 50.22 -22.14 6.00
CA GLY A 116 50.89 -23.44 5.89
C GLY A 116 50.36 -24.55 6.81
N ASP A 117 49.23 -24.33 7.49
CA ASP A 117 48.59 -25.29 8.39
C ASP A 117 47.42 -25.98 7.66
N ALA A 118 47.65 -27.20 7.16
CA ALA A 118 46.68 -27.94 6.35
C ALA A 118 45.33 -28.14 7.06
N ARG A 119 45.32 -28.32 8.39
CA ARG A 119 44.07 -28.50 9.13
C ARG A 119 43.27 -27.20 9.21
N ARG A 120 43.96 -26.07 9.40
CA ARG A 120 43.32 -24.75 9.41
C ARG A 120 42.73 -24.43 8.05
N GLN A 121 43.45 -24.74 6.98
CA GLN A 121 43.01 -24.54 5.60
C GLN A 121 41.69 -25.26 5.32
N GLU A 122 41.64 -26.58 5.58
CA GLU A 122 40.44 -27.38 5.35
C GLU A 122 39.22 -26.84 6.11
N LEU A 123 39.40 -26.51 7.40
CA LEU A 123 38.31 -25.98 8.23
C LEU A 123 37.83 -24.61 7.75
N THR A 124 38.75 -23.69 7.42
CA THR A 124 38.38 -22.36 6.95
C THR A 124 37.72 -22.42 5.58
N ASP A 125 38.21 -23.26 4.66
CA ASP A 125 37.61 -23.43 3.34
C ASP A 125 36.18 -24.02 3.44
N GLU A 126 35.93 -24.97 4.37
CA GLU A 126 34.58 -25.51 4.62
C GLU A 126 33.62 -24.44 5.14
N VAL A 127 34.04 -23.67 6.15
CA VAL A 127 33.24 -22.58 6.71
C VAL A 127 33.00 -21.48 5.68
N ALA A 128 34.01 -21.13 4.89
CA ALA A 128 33.88 -20.15 3.81
C ALA A 128 32.88 -20.60 2.75
N ALA A 129 32.89 -21.88 2.37
CA ALA A 129 31.94 -22.43 1.42
C ALA A 129 30.50 -22.40 1.96
N GLU A 130 30.30 -22.79 3.21
CA GLU A 130 28.98 -22.75 3.86
C GLU A 130 28.41 -21.33 3.90
N ARG A 131 29.22 -20.35 4.29
CA ARG A 131 28.82 -18.93 4.32
C ARG A 131 28.47 -18.39 2.95
N ASN A 132 29.26 -18.70 1.93
CA ASN A 132 28.95 -18.28 0.55
C ASN A 132 27.60 -18.84 0.08
N VAL A 133 27.31 -20.10 0.38
CA VAL A 133 25.99 -20.70 0.07
C VAL A 133 24.87 -20.00 0.82
N ALA A 134 25.07 -19.64 2.09
CA ALA A 134 24.08 -18.87 2.85
C ALA A 134 23.81 -17.50 2.21
N LEU A 135 24.86 -16.80 1.74
CA LEU A 135 24.75 -15.52 1.04
C LEU A 135 24.06 -15.65 -0.33
N ASP A 136 24.22 -16.79 -1.02
CA ASP A 136 23.55 -17.06 -2.30
C ASP A 136 22.04 -17.35 -2.16
N LEU A 137 21.64 -17.84 -0.98
CA LEU A 137 20.25 -18.18 -0.66
C LEU A 137 19.45 -17.00 -0.07
N LEU A 138 20.07 -15.83 0.06
CA LEU A 138 19.40 -14.62 0.54
C LEU A 138 18.18 -14.31 -0.33
N SER A 139 17.11 -13.88 0.33
CA SER A 139 15.88 -13.49 -0.34
C SER A 139 16.14 -12.32 -1.32
N PRO A 140 15.52 -12.32 -2.51
CA PRO A 140 15.75 -11.29 -3.53
C PRO A 140 15.03 -9.96 -3.24
N ASP A 141 14.04 -9.97 -2.34
CA ASP A 141 13.33 -8.77 -1.90
C ASP A 141 14.01 -8.11 -0.70
N LEU A 142 13.85 -6.79 -0.58
CA LEU A 142 14.49 -5.98 0.46
C LEU A 142 14.16 -6.48 1.88
N ALA A 143 12.90 -6.81 2.15
CA ALA A 143 12.46 -7.20 3.49
C ALA A 143 13.04 -8.57 3.91
N GLY A 144 13.03 -9.53 2.98
CA GLY A 144 13.66 -10.82 3.17
C GLY A 144 15.17 -10.69 3.36
N MET A 145 15.85 -9.92 2.51
CA MET A 145 17.31 -9.70 2.62
C MET A 145 17.72 -9.12 3.98
N VAL A 146 16.99 -8.11 4.48
CA VAL A 146 17.23 -7.56 5.83
C VAL A 146 17.05 -8.61 6.91
N ARG A 147 15.99 -9.42 6.83
CA ARG A 147 15.72 -10.47 7.81
C ARG A 147 16.79 -11.56 7.79
N ASP A 148 17.23 -11.98 6.61
CA ASP A 148 18.22 -13.03 6.45
C ASP A 148 19.57 -12.55 6.97
N LEU A 149 19.99 -11.33 6.59
CA LEU A 149 21.23 -10.70 7.07
C LEU A 149 21.21 -10.37 8.57
N GLN A 150 20.04 -10.06 9.14
CA GLN A 150 19.90 -9.83 10.59
C GLN A 150 20.19 -11.08 11.42
N ASN A 151 19.94 -12.27 10.86
CA ASN A 151 20.23 -13.55 11.50
C ASN A 151 21.57 -14.15 11.04
N TYR A 152 22.32 -13.44 10.21
CA TYR A 152 23.59 -13.90 9.65
C TYR A 152 24.77 -13.48 10.54
N ASP A 153 25.70 -14.40 10.76
CA ASP A 153 26.92 -14.17 11.54
C ASP A 153 28.04 -13.63 10.64
N PHE A 154 28.15 -12.32 10.55
CA PHE A 154 29.16 -11.63 9.75
C PHE A 154 30.60 -11.98 10.15
N THR A 155 31.43 -12.22 9.14
CA THR A 155 32.89 -12.36 9.26
C THR A 155 33.54 -10.99 9.33
N SER A 156 33.04 -10.03 8.52
CA SER A 156 33.54 -8.66 8.46
C SER A 156 32.84 -7.75 9.46
N SER A 157 33.62 -7.07 10.32
CA SER A 157 33.09 -5.99 11.16
C SER A 157 32.60 -4.81 10.31
N GLU A 158 33.25 -4.55 9.19
CA GLU A 158 32.87 -3.47 8.27
C GLU A 158 31.52 -3.75 7.61
N ALA A 159 31.31 -4.97 7.08
CA ALA A 159 30.02 -5.35 6.48
C ALA A 159 28.88 -5.24 7.50
N ARG A 160 29.15 -5.65 8.75
CA ARG A 160 28.19 -5.52 9.86
C ARG A 160 27.84 -4.07 10.16
N GLU A 161 28.83 -3.19 10.29
CA GLU A 161 28.60 -1.76 10.56
C GLU A 161 27.80 -1.10 9.43
N GLN A 162 28.14 -1.41 8.17
CA GLN A 162 27.39 -0.94 7.01
C GLN A 162 25.93 -1.44 7.02
N PHE A 163 25.72 -2.73 7.35
CA PHE A 163 24.37 -3.30 7.49
C PHE A 163 23.55 -2.58 8.57
N GLU A 164 24.12 -2.41 9.76
CA GLU A 164 23.45 -1.73 10.89
C GLU A 164 23.04 -0.29 10.50
N ALA A 165 23.94 0.46 9.85
CA ALA A 165 23.65 1.80 9.35
C ALA A 165 22.52 1.84 8.30
N LEU A 166 22.46 0.84 7.41
CA LEU A 166 21.40 0.72 6.41
C LEU A 166 20.05 0.37 7.04
N VAL A 167 20.04 -0.49 8.06
CA VAL A 167 18.82 -0.85 8.80
C VAL A 167 18.29 0.35 9.58
N ASP A 168 19.16 1.14 10.20
CA ASP A 168 18.78 2.37 10.89
C ASP A 168 18.17 3.38 9.91
N LYS A 169 18.83 3.60 8.76
CA LYS A 169 18.29 4.45 7.70
C LYS A 169 16.93 3.93 7.21
N LEU A 170 16.80 2.62 6.99
CA LEU A 170 15.53 2.01 6.58
C LEU A 170 14.42 2.29 7.60
N ARG A 171 14.72 2.12 8.89
CA ARG A 171 13.77 2.42 9.97
C ARG A 171 13.37 3.89 9.97
N GLU A 172 14.31 4.82 9.82
CA GLU A 172 14.01 6.25 9.74
C GLU A 172 13.09 6.57 8.56
N GLN A 173 13.37 5.99 7.39
CA GLN A 173 12.53 6.19 6.19
C GLN A 173 11.14 5.60 6.35
N LEU A 174 11.00 4.42 6.95
CA LEU A 174 9.70 3.83 7.26
C LEU A 174 8.90 4.70 8.23
N MET A 175 9.55 5.28 9.24
CA MET A 175 8.92 6.21 10.19
C MET A 175 8.47 7.49 9.48
N GLN A 176 9.31 8.05 8.61
CA GLN A 176 8.97 9.24 7.83
C GLN A 176 7.78 8.96 6.90
N GLN A 177 7.80 7.84 6.17
CA GLN A 177 6.70 7.42 5.32
C GLN A 177 5.41 7.19 6.12
N TYR A 178 5.49 6.59 7.31
CA TYR A 178 4.34 6.44 8.18
C TYR A 178 3.79 7.79 8.63
N VAL A 179 4.64 8.76 8.98
CA VAL A 179 4.23 10.13 9.31
C VAL A 179 3.64 10.85 8.09
N ASP A 180 4.20 10.70 6.90
CA ASP A 180 3.70 11.33 5.67
C ASP A 180 2.36 10.71 5.24
N GLN A 181 2.22 9.39 5.35
CA GLN A 181 0.98 8.67 5.10
C GLN A 181 -0.07 8.99 6.16
N MET A 182 0.32 9.11 7.44
CA MET A 182 -0.54 9.67 8.47
C MET A 182 -0.93 11.08 8.08
N SER A 183 -0.01 11.99 7.77
CA SER A 183 -0.33 13.37 7.37
C SER A 183 -1.31 13.44 6.18
N GLY A 184 -1.21 12.52 5.21
CA GLY A 184 -2.16 12.39 4.11
C GLY A 184 -3.50 11.72 4.47
N ALA A 185 -3.52 10.83 5.48
CA ALA A 185 -4.73 10.22 6.03
C ALA A 185 -5.39 11.05 7.16
N VAL A 186 -4.62 11.97 7.76
CA VAL A 186 -4.95 12.93 8.84
C VAL A 186 -5.50 14.23 8.24
N GLU A 187 -6.02 14.17 7.01
CA GLU A 187 -7.27 14.89 6.78
C GLU A 187 -8.43 14.34 7.66
N GLY A 188 -8.20 13.28 8.49
CA GLY A 188 -9.21 12.66 9.36
C GLY A 188 -8.95 12.46 10.87
N MET A 189 -7.76 12.13 11.41
CA MET A 189 -7.58 11.92 12.88
C MET A 189 -6.10 11.89 13.34
N THR A 190 -5.76 12.61 14.41
CA THR A 190 -4.39 12.85 14.92
C THR A 190 -3.92 11.81 15.97
N PRO A 191 -2.62 11.75 16.33
CA PRO A 191 -2.14 10.92 17.45
C PRO A 191 -2.86 11.19 18.79
N GLU A 192 -3.29 12.43 19.00
CA GLU A 192 -4.10 12.85 20.15
C GLU A 192 -5.48 12.19 20.13
N ASP A 193 -6.09 12.05 18.95
CA ASP A 193 -7.38 11.36 18.79
C ASP A 193 -7.28 9.87 19.14
N MET A 194 -6.12 9.25 18.90
CA MET A 194 -5.84 7.86 19.31
C MET A 194 -5.64 7.70 20.81
N SER A 195 -4.98 8.66 21.46
CA SER A 195 -4.92 8.68 22.93
C SER A 195 -6.32 8.79 23.51
N ARG A 196 -7.11 9.74 22.99
CA ARG A 196 -8.46 10.02 23.48
C ARG A 196 -9.41 8.83 23.31
N MET A 197 -9.29 8.08 22.22
CA MET A 197 -10.06 6.86 22.01
C MET A 197 -9.66 5.74 22.99
N LYS A 198 -8.38 5.61 23.35
CA LYS A 198 -7.94 4.67 24.39
C LYS A 198 -8.49 5.06 25.77
N ASP A 199 -8.45 6.35 26.09
CA ASP A 199 -8.98 6.86 27.36
C ASP A 199 -10.49 6.61 27.48
N MET A 200 -11.24 6.77 26.39
CA MET A 200 -12.67 6.42 26.32
C MET A 200 -12.93 4.93 26.63
N PHE A 201 -12.13 4.02 26.05
CA PHE A 201 -12.30 2.58 26.31
C PHE A 201 -11.92 2.18 27.73
N ALA A 202 -10.90 2.81 28.32
CA ALA A 202 -10.53 2.60 29.71
C ALA A 202 -11.68 3.02 30.65
N GLU A 203 -12.22 4.21 30.45
CA GLU A 203 -13.34 4.74 31.23
C GLU A 203 -14.59 3.86 31.10
N LEU A 204 -14.90 3.40 29.88
CA LEU A 204 -16.02 2.48 29.65
C LEU A 204 -15.84 1.15 30.40
N ASN A 205 -14.62 0.61 30.44
CA ASN A 205 -14.33 -0.61 31.18
C ASN A 205 -14.58 -0.41 32.68
N ASP A 206 -14.16 0.73 33.23
CA ASP A 206 -14.39 1.07 34.63
C ASP A 206 -15.89 1.19 34.96
N MET A 207 -16.67 1.80 34.07
CA MET A 207 -18.14 1.88 34.19
C MET A 207 -18.81 0.50 34.14
N LEU A 208 -18.36 -0.38 33.24
CA LEU A 208 -18.87 -1.76 33.16
C LEU A 208 -18.54 -2.55 34.42
N ALA A 209 -17.34 -2.36 34.97
CA ALA A 209 -16.90 -3.01 36.21
C ALA A 209 -17.72 -2.51 37.42
N ALA A 210 -17.99 -1.19 37.51
CA ALA A 210 -18.84 -0.62 38.55
C ALA A 210 -20.26 -1.23 38.52
N ARG A 211 -20.86 -1.31 37.34
CA ARG A 211 -22.18 -1.93 37.16
C ARG A 211 -22.20 -3.40 37.57
N GLN A 212 -21.15 -4.17 37.26
CA GLN A 212 -21.04 -5.57 37.68
C GLN A 212 -20.97 -5.73 39.20
N ARG A 213 -20.42 -4.75 39.91
CA ARG A 213 -20.41 -4.70 41.38
C ARG A 213 -21.72 -4.20 41.98
N GLY A 214 -22.70 -3.82 41.16
CA GLY A 214 -23.96 -3.22 41.60
C GLY A 214 -23.83 -1.75 42.01
N GLU A 215 -22.73 -1.10 41.64
CA GLU A 215 -22.52 0.34 41.82
C GLU A 215 -23.12 1.11 40.64
N GLU A 216 -23.55 2.35 40.88
CA GLU A 216 -24.04 3.24 39.84
C GLU A 216 -22.85 3.85 39.09
N PRO A 217 -22.69 3.57 37.77
CA PRO A 217 -21.58 4.11 36.99
C PRO A 217 -21.78 5.61 36.67
N ASP A 218 -20.70 6.38 36.63
CA ASP A 218 -20.70 7.80 36.27
C ASP A 218 -20.90 8.02 34.76
N PHE A 219 -22.14 7.83 34.30
CA PHE A 219 -22.51 8.01 32.89
C PHE A 219 -22.47 9.48 32.46
N ASP A 220 -22.92 10.38 33.33
CA ASP A 220 -22.96 11.82 33.03
C ASP A 220 -21.55 12.37 32.82
N GLY A 221 -20.59 11.98 33.67
CA GLY A 221 -19.18 12.35 33.49
C GLY A 221 -18.54 11.74 32.25
N PHE A 222 -18.91 10.51 31.89
CA PHE A 222 -18.45 9.88 30.63
C PHE A 222 -18.94 10.67 29.41
N MET A 223 -20.22 11.04 29.37
CA MET A 223 -20.80 11.81 28.27
C MET A 223 -20.26 13.24 28.20
N GLU A 224 -19.90 13.86 29.33
CA GLU A 224 -19.22 15.16 29.34
C GLU A 224 -17.84 15.11 28.66
N ARG A 225 -17.09 14.01 28.85
CA ARG A 225 -15.72 13.85 28.32
C ARG A 225 -15.65 13.31 26.89
N PHE A 226 -16.55 12.39 26.55
CA PHE A 226 -16.50 11.58 25.32
C PHE A 226 -17.80 11.60 24.50
N GLY A 227 -18.78 12.44 24.87
CA GLY A 227 -20.08 12.50 24.17
C GLY A 227 -19.97 12.89 22.69
N ASP A 228 -18.89 13.56 22.29
CA ASP A 228 -18.62 13.92 20.90
C ASP A 228 -18.37 12.71 19.97
N PHE A 229 -17.99 11.56 20.52
CA PHE A 229 -17.89 10.31 19.77
C PHE A 229 -19.26 9.67 19.46
N PHE A 230 -20.32 10.14 20.11
CA PHE A 230 -21.67 9.53 20.09
C PHE A 230 -22.74 10.55 19.66
N PRO A 231 -22.84 10.89 18.36
CA PRO A 231 -23.91 11.73 17.80
C PRO A 231 -25.33 11.21 18.06
N GLU A 232 -25.49 9.92 18.36
CA GLU A 232 -26.76 9.29 18.74
C GLU A 232 -27.24 9.69 20.16
N ASN A 233 -26.36 10.34 20.93
CA ASN A 233 -26.63 10.90 22.26
C ASN A 233 -27.39 9.94 23.21
N PRO A 234 -26.77 8.80 23.57
CA PRO A 234 -27.39 7.84 24.47
C PRO A 234 -27.75 8.49 25.82
N GLN A 235 -28.87 8.07 26.41
CA GLN A 235 -29.35 8.62 27.69
C GLN A 235 -28.87 7.82 28.91
N ASN A 236 -28.28 6.65 28.69
CA ASN A 236 -27.79 5.77 29.74
C ASN A 236 -26.74 4.79 29.18
N LEU A 237 -26.09 4.05 30.08
CA LEU A 237 -25.07 3.06 29.74
C LEU A 237 -25.61 1.93 28.85
N ASP A 238 -26.88 1.54 28.98
CA ASP A 238 -27.48 0.49 28.13
C ASP A 238 -27.60 0.94 26.67
N GLU A 239 -28.10 2.15 26.44
CA GLU A 239 -28.19 2.75 25.11
C GLU A 239 -26.81 2.96 24.48
N LEU A 240 -25.82 3.36 25.28
CA LEU A 240 -24.44 3.51 24.83
C LEU A 240 -23.87 2.17 24.32
N LEU A 241 -24.09 1.09 25.06
CA LEU A 241 -23.64 -0.25 24.66
C LEU A 241 -24.35 -0.73 23.40
N GLU A 242 -25.63 -0.39 23.22
CA GLU A 242 -26.38 -0.71 22.01
C GLU A 242 -25.84 0.05 20.78
N VAL A 243 -25.50 1.34 20.93
CA VAL A 243 -24.86 2.13 19.86
C VAL A 243 -23.50 1.54 19.49
N MET A 244 -22.70 1.16 20.47
CA MET A 244 -21.40 0.51 20.24
C MET A 244 -21.52 -0.84 19.53
N ALA A 245 -22.47 -1.68 19.95
CA ALA A 245 -22.74 -2.97 19.31
C ALA A 245 -23.14 -2.80 17.83
N ARG A 246 -24.02 -1.83 17.53
CA ARG A 246 -24.43 -1.51 16.16
C ARG A 246 -23.25 -1.06 15.29
N ARG A 247 -22.38 -0.23 15.82
CA ARG A 247 -21.18 0.25 15.11
C ARG A 247 -20.17 -0.86 14.84
N MET A 248 -19.91 -1.72 15.82
CA MET A 248 -19.02 -2.89 15.63
C MET A 248 -19.56 -3.85 14.57
N ALA A 249 -20.87 -4.11 14.56
CA ALA A 249 -21.51 -4.93 13.54
C ALA A 249 -21.35 -4.33 12.12
N ALA A 250 -21.48 -3.00 11.99
CA ALA A 250 -21.27 -2.31 10.72
C ALA A 250 -19.81 -2.34 10.24
N ALA A 251 -18.84 -2.20 11.16
CA ALA A 251 -17.42 -2.31 10.86
C ALA A 251 -17.03 -3.73 10.40
N GLN A 252 -17.52 -4.76 11.10
CA GLN A 252 -17.27 -6.16 10.72
C GLN A 252 -17.87 -6.52 9.36
N ALA A 253 -19.07 -6.00 9.06
CA ALA A 253 -19.71 -6.18 7.76
C ALA A 253 -18.91 -5.53 6.61
N MET A 254 -18.27 -4.37 6.86
CA MET A 254 -17.36 -3.76 5.89
C MET A 254 -16.09 -4.59 5.68
N LEU A 255 -15.46 -5.09 6.74
CA LEU A 255 -14.25 -5.93 6.63
C LEU A 255 -14.53 -7.25 5.90
N ASN A 256 -15.66 -7.90 6.20
CA ASN A 256 -16.11 -9.11 5.51
C ASN A 256 -16.48 -8.85 4.04
N SER A 257 -16.70 -7.60 3.64
CA SER A 257 -17.00 -7.24 2.25
C SER A 257 -15.75 -6.92 1.41
N MET A 258 -14.56 -6.91 2.04
CA MET A 258 -13.27 -6.63 1.38
C MET A 258 -12.36 -7.87 1.22
N THR A 259 -12.79 -9.04 1.71
CA THR A 259 -12.16 -10.36 1.53
C THR A 259 -13.04 -11.25 0.66
#